data_AF-A0A510Y9K2-F1
#
_entry.id   AF-A0A510Y9K2-F1
#
_cell.length_a   1.000
_cell.length_b   1.000
_cell.length_c   1.000
_cell.angle_alpha   90.00
_cell.angle_beta   90.00
_cell.angle_gamma   90.00
#
_symmetry.space_group_name_H-M   'P 1'
#
loop_
_entity.id
_entity.type
_entity.pdbx_description
1 polymer ?
#
loop_
_entity_poly.entity_id
_entity_poly.type
_entity_poly.pdbx_seq_one_letter_code
_entity_poly.pdbx_strand_id
1 'polypeptide(L)'
;MLGLLGLIPLYLGIKIALMGDEDDGDQQLHQHQRTNLSTTVALVVIASCGADNIGLFVPYFVSISASALMTTLVTFAVWILILVFSAQQLSRLPGVSTAIEYVGRWVVAVIYIGLGFYVLILQGTVAVVWSWITG
;
A
#
# COMPACT_ATOMS: atom_id res chain seq x y z
N MET A 1 17.80 1.87 12.00
CA MET A 1 17.73 2.41 10.62
C MET A 1 16.45 2.01 9.86
N LEU A 2 15.61 1.09 10.38
CA LEU A 2 14.34 0.70 9.74
C LEU A 2 13.22 1.76 9.85
N GLY A 3 13.24 2.64 10.86
CA GLY A 3 12.17 3.65 11.00
C GLY A 3 12.26 4.83 10.04
N LEU A 4 13.39 5.04 9.34
CA LEU A 4 13.47 6.03 8.26
C LEU A 4 12.59 5.65 7.05
N LEU A 5 12.24 4.37 6.88
CA LEU A 5 11.28 3.94 5.87
C LEU A 5 9.90 4.55 6.10
N GLY A 6 9.55 4.94 7.33
CA GLY A 6 8.30 5.66 7.65
C GLY A 6 8.23 7.08 7.08
N LEU A 7 9.38 7.67 6.70
CA LEU A 7 9.43 8.99 6.07
C LEU A 7 8.86 8.96 4.64
N ILE A 8 9.01 7.83 3.93
CA ILE A 8 8.51 7.62 2.56
C ILE A 8 6.97 7.68 2.51
N PRO A 9 6.22 6.86 3.28
CA PRO A 9 4.77 6.94 3.32
C PRO A 9 4.29 8.28 3.91
N LEU A 10 5.00 8.86 4.88
CA LEU A 10 4.66 10.19 5.41
C LEU A 10 4.76 11.28 4.32
N TYR A 11 5.86 11.31 3.56
CA TYR A 11 6.07 12.24 2.45
C TYR A 11 5.02 12.05 1.35
N LEU A 12 4.75 10.80 0.94
CA LEU A 12 3.72 10.49 -0.04
C LEU A 12 2.34 10.95 0.42
N GLY A 13 1.97 10.68 1.68
CA GLY A 13 0.68 11.10 2.24
C GLY A 13 0.51 12.61 2.30
N ILE A 14 1.56 13.35 2.69
CA ILE A 14 1.56 14.83 2.68
C ILE A 14 1.50 15.38 1.25
N LYS A 15 2.28 14.81 0.31
CA LYS A 15 2.25 15.21 -1.11
C LYS A 15 0.84 15.04 -1.69
N ILE A 16 0.20 13.89 -1.45
CA ILE A 16 -1.15 13.60 -1.93
C ILE A 16 -2.19 14.55 -1.31
N ALA A 17 -2.01 14.94 -0.04
CA ALA A 17 -2.92 15.87 0.65
C ALA A 17 -2.80 17.32 0.15
N LEU A 18 -1.59 17.78 -0.21
CA LEU A 18 -1.31 19.18 -0.58
C LEU A 18 -1.36 19.47 -2.08
N MET A 19 -0.87 18.54 -2.92
CA MET A 19 -0.70 18.73 -4.37
C MET A 19 -1.81 18.04 -5.19
N GLY A 20 -2.87 17.58 -4.54
CA GLY A 20 -3.82 16.57 -5.04
C GLY A 20 -3.99 16.54 -6.57
N ASP A 21 -3.57 15.44 -7.21
CA ASP A 21 -3.56 15.15 -8.68
C ASP A 21 -3.29 16.30 -9.65
N GLU A 22 -2.75 17.43 -9.20
CA GLU A 22 -2.24 18.43 -10.13
C GLU A 22 -0.81 18.01 -10.52
N ASP A 23 -0.77 17.17 -11.54
CA ASP A 23 0.26 17.10 -12.59
C ASP A 23 1.44 16.12 -12.45
N ASP A 24 1.56 15.36 -11.35
CA ASP A 24 2.71 14.43 -11.16
C ASP A 24 2.35 12.94 -11.09
N GLY A 25 1.15 12.58 -10.59
CA GLY A 25 0.69 11.18 -10.55
C GLY A 25 0.34 10.65 -11.94
N ASP A 26 -0.12 11.56 -12.79
CA ASP A 26 -0.51 11.29 -14.16
C ASP A 26 0.70 11.08 -15.07
N GLN A 27 1.83 11.77 -14.90
CA GLN A 27 2.96 11.55 -15.81
C GLN A 27 3.61 10.17 -15.64
N GLN A 28 3.62 9.58 -14.43
CA GLN A 28 4.13 8.22 -14.23
C GLN A 28 3.15 7.14 -14.71
N LEU A 29 1.84 7.35 -14.56
CA LEU A 29 0.81 6.43 -15.05
C LEU A 29 0.54 6.56 -16.56
N HIS A 30 0.56 7.77 -17.11
CA HIS A 30 0.28 8.06 -18.51
C HIS A 30 1.47 7.81 -19.43
N GLN A 31 2.73 7.92 -18.96
CA GLN A 31 3.88 7.55 -19.79
C GLN A 31 3.94 6.02 -20.06
N HIS A 32 3.25 5.22 -19.24
CA HIS A 32 3.08 3.77 -19.43
C HIS A 32 1.75 3.37 -20.10
N GLN A 33 0.91 4.33 -20.51
CA GLN A 33 -0.43 4.09 -21.06
C GLN A 33 -0.46 3.33 -22.41
N ARG A 34 0.72 3.01 -22.98
CA ARG A 34 0.87 2.26 -24.24
C ARG A 34 1.30 0.80 -24.06
N THR A 35 1.65 0.35 -22.86
CA THR A 35 2.05 -1.04 -22.62
C THR A 35 1.21 -1.62 -21.48
N ASN A 36 0.26 -2.49 -21.82
CA ASN A 36 -0.49 -3.39 -20.93
C ASN A 36 -0.69 -2.88 -19.49
N LEU A 37 -1.73 -2.08 -19.27
CA LEU A 37 -2.20 -1.59 -17.96
C LEU A 37 -2.15 -2.67 -16.84
N SER A 38 -2.45 -3.93 -17.18
CA SER A 38 -2.34 -5.07 -16.28
C SER A 38 -0.92 -5.34 -15.78
N THR A 39 0.08 -5.22 -16.65
CA THR A 39 1.50 -5.43 -16.31
C THR A 39 2.02 -4.30 -15.42
N THR A 40 1.69 -3.05 -15.72
CA THR A 40 2.11 -1.89 -14.90
C THR A 40 1.53 -1.99 -13.49
N VAL A 41 0.23 -2.28 -13.37
CA VAL A 41 -0.41 -2.45 -12.06
C VAL A 41 0.20 -3.64 -11.29
N ALA A 42 0.43 -4.78 -11.95
CA ALA A 42 1.08 -5.92 -11.30
C ALA A 42 2.49 -5.58 -10.80
N LEU A 43 3.28 -4.85 -11.59
CA LEU A 43 4.63 -4.45 -11.24
C LEU A 43 4.64 -3.46 -10.07
N VAL A 44 3.74 -2.48 -10.05
CA VAL A 44 3.58 -1.53 -8.94
C VAL A 44 3.19 -2.26 -7.64
N VAL A 45 2.26 -3.21 -7.70
CA VAL A 45 1.83 -3.99 -6.52
C VAL A 45 2.98 -4.86 -5.98
N ILE A 46 3.74 -5.52 -6.86
CA ILE A 46 4.91 -6.31 -6.46
C ILE A 46 5.98 -5.42 -5.85
N ALA A 47 6.27 -4.26 -6.44
CA ALA A 47 7.28 -3.35 -5.95
C ALA A 47 6.89 -2.71 -4.60
N SER A 48 5.62 -2.36 -4.43
CA SER A 48 5.14 -1.65 -3.23
C SER A 48 4.92 -2.59 -2.04
N CYS A 49 4.33 -3.77 -2.27
CA CYS A 49 3.89 -4.66 -1.20
C CYS A 49 4.63 -6.00 -1.19
N GLY A 50 5.33 -6.37 -2.27
CA GLY A 50 5.93 -7.70 -2.41
C GLY A 50 7.01 -7.99 -1.37
N ALA A 51 7.83 -7.01 -1.02
CA ALA A 51 8.91 -7.18 -0.05
C ALA A 51 8.39 -7.48 1.37
N ASP A 52 7.36 -6.77 1.83
CA ASP A 52 6.74 -6.97 3.15
C ASP A 52 5.99 -8.32 3.23
N ASN A 53 5.21 -8.62 2.19
CA ASN A 53 4.49 -9.89 2.12
C ASN A 53 5.45 -11.09 2.06
N ILE A 54 6.54 -11.04 1.27
CA ILE A 54 7.53 -12.12 1.22
C ILE A 54 8.25 -12.24 2.56
N GLY A 55 8.68 -11.13 3.15
CA GLY A 55 9.43 -11.11 4.42
C GLY A 55 8.63 -11.68 5.59
N LEU A 56 7.31 -11.48 5.60
CA LEU A 56 6.43 -11.99 6.66
C LEU A 56 5.91 -13.40 6.37
N PHE A 57 5.41 -13.66 5.15
CA PHE A 57 4.68 -14.89 4.86
C PHE A 57 5.59 -16.08 4.56
N VAL A 58 6.77 -15.89 3.97
CA VAL A 58 7.71 -17.00 3.71
C VAL A 58 8.13 -17.71 5.01
N PRO A 59 8.64 -17.04 6.06
CA PRO A 59 8.98 -17.73 7.30
C PRO A 59 7.75 -18.33 7.99
N TYR A 60 6.59 -17.66 7.90
CA TYR A 60 5.34 -18.20 8.43
C TYR A 60 4.94 -19.52 7.78
N PHE A 61 4.96 -19.61 6.45
CA PHE A 61 4.60 -20.84 5.73
C PHE A 61 5.59 -21.99 5.95
N VAL A 62 6.87 -21.69 6.14
CA VAL A 62 7.88 -22.70 6.49
C VAL A 62 7.70 -23.21 7.92
N SER A 63 7.08 -22.42 8.81
CA SER A 63 6.88 -22.78 10.23
C SER A 63 5.65 -23.67 10.51
N ILE A 64 4.73 -23.81 9.56
CA ILE A 64 3.47 -24.55 9.73
C ILE A 64 3.50 -25.93 9.04
N SER A 65 2.61 -26.83 9.45
CA SER A 65 2.49 -28.15 8.83
C SER A 65 1.92 -28.08 7.41
N ALA A 66 2.19 -29.09 6.59
CA ALA A 66 1.70 -29.15 5.20
C ALA A 66 0.17 -29.07 5.08
N SER A 67 -0.57 -29.65 6.04
CA SER A 67 -2.02 -29.56 6.09
C SER A 67 -2.51 -28.13 6.35
N ALA A 68 -1.90 -27.44 7.33
CA ALA A 68 -2.22 -26.06 7.65
C ALA A 68 -1.85 -25.10 6.51
N LEU A 69 -0.74 -25.36 5.80
CA LEU A 69 -0.34 -24.61 4.62
C LEU A 69 -1.42 -24.69 3.53
N MET A 70 -1.92 -25.90 3.24
CA MET A 70 -2.97 -26.09 2.23
C MET A 70 -4.26 -25.35 2.59
N THR A 71 -4.70 -25.43 3.85
CA THR A 71 -5.86 -24.68 4.34
C THR A 71 -5.65 -23.18 4.23
N THR A 72 -4.45 -22.68 4.53
CA THR A 72 -4.11 -21.26 4.45
C THR A 72 -4.13 -20.76 3.01
N LEU A 73 -3.55 -21.50 2.06
CA LEU A 73 -3.56 -21.15 0.64
C LEU A 73 -4.99 -21.10 0.08
N VAL A 74 -5.82 -22.10 0.40
CA VAL A 74 -7.23 -22.10 -0.01
C VAL A 74 -7.97 -20.90 0.57
N THR A 75 -7.73 -20.57 1.84
CA THR A 75 -8.35 -19.41 2.49
C THR A 75 -7.97 -18.11 1.78
N PHE A 76 -6.69 -17.91 1.46
CA PHE A 76 -6.25 -16.74 0.69
C PHE A 76 -6.89 -16.68 -0.69
N ALA A 77 -6.92 -17.81 -1.42
CA ALA A 77 -7.52 -17.85 -2.75
C ALA A 77 -9.02 -17.48 -2.72
N VAL A 78 -9.76 -18.00 -1.74
CA VAL A 78 -11.18 -17.67 -1.55
C VAL A 78 -11.35 -16.18 -1.23
N TRP A 79 -10.55 -15.63 -0.32
CA TRP A 79 -10.60 -14.21 0.01
C TRP A 79 -10.27 -13.31 -1.18
N ILE A 80 -9.26 -13.67 -2.00
CA ILE A 80 -8.92 -12.93 -3.22
C ILE A 80 -10.12 -12.92 -4.17
N LEU A 81 -10.77 -14.06 -4.41
CA LEU A 81 -11.93 -14.14 -5.28
C LEU A 81 -13.09 -13.28 -4.76
N ILE A 82 -13.38 -13.34 -3.45
CA ILE A 82 -14.42 -12.52 -2.82
C ILE A 82 -14.09 -11.03 -2.99
N LEU A 83 -12.86 -10.61 -2.68
CA LEU A 83 -12.45 -9.21 -2.78
C LEU A 83 -12.51 -8.68 -4.21
N VAL A 84 -12.02 -9.46 -5.18
CA VAL A 84 -12.07 -9.08 -6.60
C VAL A 84 -13.52 -8.98 -7.07
N PHE A 85 -14.38 -9.94 -6.71
CA PHE A 85 -15.79 -9.90 -7.06
C PHE A 85 -16.50 -8.69 -6.42
N SER A 86 -16.25 -8.44 -5.12
CA SER A 86 -16.79 -7.28 -4.42
C SER A 86 -16.33 -5.96 -5.06
N ALA A 87 -15.05 -5.84 -5.43
CA ALA A 87 -14.52 -4.66 -6.10
C ALA A 87 -15.17 -4.44 -7.47
N GLN A 88 -15.36 -5.52 -8.25
CA GLN A 88 -16.07 -5.46 -9.54
C GLN A 88 -17.54 -5.05 -9.37
N GLN A 89 -18.22 -5.53 -8.34
CA GLN A 89 -19.61 -5.18 -8.10
C GLN A 89 -19.73 -3.73 -7.64
N LEU A 90 -18.80 -3.25 -6.82
CA LEU A 90 -18.76 -1.87 -6.35
C LEU A 90 -18.47 -0.91 -7.51
N SER A 91 -17.55 -1.25 -8.42
CA SER A 91 -17.20 -0.41 -9.57
C SER A 91 -18.32 -0.26 -10.61
N ARG A 92 -19.30 -1.17 -10.62
CA ARG A 92 -20.48 -1.11 -11.52
C ARG A 92 -21.55 -0.13 -11.06
N LEU A 93 -21.50 0.35 -9.81
CA LEU A 93 -22.49 1.29 -9.31
C LEU A 93 -22.22 2.70 -9.86
N PRO A 94 -23.20 3.35 -10.51
CA PRO A 94 -23.04 4.71 -11.00
C PRO A 94 -22.81 5.66 -9.81
N GLY A 95 -21.75 6.47 -9.88
CA GLY A 95 -21.35 7.39 -8.81
C GLY A 95 -20.25 6.87 -7.88
N VAL A 96 -19.94 5.56 -7.88
CA VAL A 96 -18.82 5.03 -7.10
C VAL A 96 -17.48 5.56 -7.59
N SER A 97 -17.29 5.68 -8.91
CA SER A 97 -16.05 6.24 -9.47
C SER A 97 -15.76 7.64 -8.91
N THR A 98 -16.76 8.52 -8.95
CA THR A 98 -16.63 9.91 -8.45
C THR A 98 -16.46 9.96 -6.94
N ALA A 99 -17.17 9.09 -6.20
CA ALA A 99 -17.02 8.99 -4.75
C ALA A 99 -15.64 8.48 -4.34
N ILE A 100 -15.11 7.45 -5.03
CA ILE A 100 -13.76 6.92 -4.80
C ILE A 100 -12.71 7.94 -5.18
N GLU A 101 -12.90 8.71 -6.23
CA GLU A 101 -11.94 9.73 -6.65
C GLU A 101 -11.84 10.86 -5.62
N TYR A 102 -12.98 11.33 -5.09
CA TYR A 102 -13.00 12.38 -4.07
C TYR A 102 -12.58 11.88 -2.68
N VAL A 103 -13.13 10.75 -2.22
CA VAL A 103 -12.88 10.21 -0.86
C VAL A 103 -11.58 9.43 -0.81
N GLY A 104 -11.26 8.69 -1.88
CA GLY A 104 -10.08 7.82 -1.94
C GLY A 104 -8.79 8.60 -1.78
N ARG A 105 -8.68 9.81 -2.33
CA ARG A 105 -7.51 10.65 -2.14
C ARG A 105 -7.25 10.96 -0.66
N TRP A 106 -8.28 11.42 0.05
CA TRP A 106 -8.18 11.72 1.49
C TRP A 106 -7.96 10.47 2.34
N VAL A 107 -8.63 9.36 2.01
CA VAL A 107 -8.45 8.08 2.70
C VAL A 107 -7.02 7.57 2.56
N VAL A 108 -6.49 7.56 1.33
CA VAL A 108 -5.12 7.17 1.03
C VAL A 108 -4.14 8.07 1.78
N ALA A 109 -4.29 9.39 1.70
CA ALA A 109 -3.43 10.33 2.41
C ALA A 109 -3.40 10.06 3.93
N VAL A 110 -4.58 9.90 4.56
CA VAL A 110 -4.68 9.63 6.00
C VAL A 110 -4.01 8.30 6.37
N ILE A 111 -4.22 7.24 5.59
CA ILE A 111 -3.58 5.94 5.82
C ILE A 111 -2.06 6.06 5.72
N TYR A 112 -1.54 6.70 4.68
CA TYR A 112 -0.10 6.87 4.47
C TYR A 112 0.55 7.72 5.57
N ILE A 113 -0.08 8.82 5.99
CA ILE A 113 0.39 9.66 7.10
C ILE A 113 0.37 8.85 8.40
N GLY A 114 -0.73 8.16 8.70
CA GLY A 114 -0.87 7.33 9.89
C GLY A 114 0.16 6.21 9.95
N LEU A 115 0.37 5.50 8.83
CA LEU A 115 1.37 4.44 8.72
C LEU A 115 2.80 4.99 8.89
N GLY A 116 3.08 6.15 8.29
CA GLY A 116 4.36 6.84 8.45
C GLY A 116 4.66 7.18 9.90
N PHE A 117 3.71 7.81 10.60
CA PHE A 117 3.82 8.08 12.04
C PHE A 117 3.96 6.80 12.86
N TYR A 118 3.16 5.78 12.56
CA TYR A 118 3.20 4.50 13.27
C TYR A 118 4.59 3.86 13.17
N VAL A 119 5.18 3.77 11.98
CA VAL A 119 6.53 3.24 11.78
C VAL A 119 7.60 4.09 12.47
N LEU A 120 7.47 5.43 12.43
CA LEU A 120 8.41 6.34 13.10
C LEU A 120 8.41 6.17 14.63
N ILE A 121 7.23 5.96 15.23
CA ILE A 121 7.05 5.78 16.67
C ILE A 121 7.51 4.37 17.10
N LEU A 122 7.04 3.32 16.42
CA LEU A 122 7.28 1.92 16.81
C LEU A 122 8.76 1.52 16.69
N GLN A 123 9.47 2.08 15.71
CA GLN A 123 10.88 1.79 15.46
C GLN A 123 11.83 2.75 16.22
N GLY A 124 11.31 3.53 17.18
CA GLY A 124 12.10 4.41 18.05
C GLY A 124 12.87 5.53 17.33
N THR A 125 12.50 5.86 16.08
CA THR A 125 13.23 6.87 15.29
C THR A 125 12.98 8.28 15.79
N VAL A 126 11.85 8.54 16.47
CA VAL A 126 11.63 9.80 17.20
C VAL A 126 12.71 10.03 18.26
N ALA A 127 13.17 9.00 18.96
CA ALA A 127 14.26 9.13 19.94
C ALA A 127 15.62 9.43 19.27
N VAL A 128 15.87 8.83 18.10
CA VAL A 128 17.11 9.08 17.34
C VAL A 128 17.09 10.48 16.73
N VAL A 129 16.00 10.90 16.06
CA VAL A 129 15.87 12.24 15.48
C VAL A 129 15.89 13.33 16.55
N TRP A 130 15.25 13.10 17.70
CA TRP A 130 15.35 14.01 18.85
C TRP A 130 16.79 14.14 19.36
N SER A 131 17.54 13.04 19.46
CA SER A 131 18.96 13.07 19.86
C SER A 131 19.88 13.80 18.88
N TRP A 132 19.53 13.87 17.60
CA TRP A 132 20.27 14.62 16.57
C TRP A 132 19.91 16.11 16.54
N ILE A 133 18.72 16.48 17.04
CA ILE A 133 18.26 17.88 17.14
C ILE A 133 18.71 18.53 18.46
N THR A 134 18.79 17.77 19.54
CA THR A 134 19.27 18.24 20.86
C THR A 134 20.74 17.90 21.15
N GLY A 135 21.51 17.49 20.14
CA GLY A 135 22.93 17.14 20.21
C GLY A 135 23.82 18.21 19.60
#